data_AF-A0AAD2DFJ4-F1
#
_entry.id   AF-A0AAD2DFJ4-F1
#
_cell.length_a   1.000
_cell.length_b   1.000
_cell.length_c   1.000
_cell.angle_alpha   90.00
_cell.angle_beta   90.00
_cell.angle_gamma   90.00
#
_symmetry.space_group_name_H-M   'P 1'
#
loop_
_entity.id
_entity.type
_entity.pdbx_description
1 polymer ?
#
loop_
_entity_poly.entity_id
_entity_poly.type
_entity_poly.pdbx_seq_one_letter_code
_entity_poly.pdbx_strand_id
1 'polypeptide(L)'
;MKLKSLTQLLANVTDEEMDIDEILKGNEDISKMFEKPITLDAVKDFVTNNEEGKQYLQSYGDKRVTDGIKTWKDKNLQILINDEVLKATGKKKTPEQLKMEELEKKFNESEAKRIEAENTGKLKDMLSGAGLDPIKTLEFFNINNMDNIDKSIGNFKAIIDERVKADVKEQLSAGNYPPPGENGSGELTANDIAKMMM
;
A
#
# COMPACT_ATOMS: atom_id res chain seq x y z
N MET A 1 22.70 -45.25 7.74
CA MET A 1 24.18 -45.22 7.71
C MET A 1 24.75 -46.63 7.84
N LYS A 2 25.84 -46.98 7.13
CA LYS A 2 26.55 -48.26 7.29
C LYS A 2 27.59 -48.15 8.41
N LEU A 3 27.83 -49.24 9.15
CA LEU A 3 28.79 -49.29 10.27
C LEU A 3 30.16 -48.70 9.88
N LYS A 4 30.69 -49.09 8.71
CA LYS A 4 31.97 -48.61 8.18
C LYS A 4 32.04 -47.08 8.01
N SER A 5 30.94 -46.45 7.59
CA SER A 5 30.87 -44.99 7.40
C SER A 5 30.81 -44.26 8.75
N LEU A 6 30.10 -44.82 9.73
CA LEU A 6 30.05 -44.26 11.08
C LEU A 6 31.42 -44.32 11.76
N THR A 7 32.13 -45.45 11.63
CA THR A 7 33.48 -45.62 12.17
C THR A 7 34.48 -44.65 11.53
N GLN A 8 34.36 -44.35 10.23
CA GLN A 8 35.21 -43.35 9.58
C GLN A 8 34.93 -41.93 10.06
N LEU A 9 33.66 -41.59 10.34
CA LEU A 9 33.30 -40.26 10.84
C LEU A 9 33.83 -40.04 12.26
N LEU A 10 33.72 -41.05 13.12
CA LEU A 10 34.28 -41.05 14.47
C LEU A 10 35.81 -41.09 14.47
N ALA A 11 36.45 -41.69 13.47
CA ALA A 11 37.91 -41.69 13.34
C ALA A 11 38.50 -40.30 13.05
N ASN A 12 37.69 -39.37 12.52
CA ASN A 12 38.08 -37.97 12.37
C ASN A 12 38.03 -37.20 13.69
N VAL A 13 37.47 -37.79 14.76
CA VAL A 13 37.49 -37.23 16.10
C VAL A 13 38.81 -37.65 16.78
N THR A 14 39.87 -36.88 16.54
CA THR A 14 41.24 -37.18 16.98
C THR A 14 41.69 -36.44 18.25
N ASP A 15 40.89 -35.50 18.75
CA ASP A 15 41.18 -34.65 19.90
C ASP A 15 39.91 -34.49 20.76
N GLU A 16 40.10 -34.47 22.08
CA GLU A 16 39.04 -34.39 23.09
C GLU A 16 38.37 -33.00 23.12
N GLU A 17 39.03 -31.97 22.59
CA GLU A 17 38.53 -30.58 22.53
C GLU A 17 37.66 -30.30 21.28
N MET A 18 37.50 -31.25 20.35
CA MET A 18 36.73 -31.00 19.13
C MET A 18 35.22 -31.02 19.37
N ASP A 19 34.53 -30.02 18.81
CA ASP A 19 33.08 -29.91 18.90
C ASP A 19 32.38 -30.97 18.05
N ILE A 20 31.93 -32.03 18.74
CA ILE A 20 31.20 -33.14 18.14
C ILE A 20 29.89 -32.64 17.49
N ASP A 21 29.26 -31.59 18.01
CA ASP A 21 28.02 -31.06 17.43
C ASP A 21 28.27 -30.46 16.05
N GLU A 22 29.41 -29.81 15.84
CA GLU A 22 29.78 -29.21 14.54
C GLU A 22 30.09 -30.30 13.51
N ILE A 23 30.81 -31.36 13.92
CA ILE A 23 31.12 -32.53 13.07
C ILE A 23 29.85 -33.29 12.66
N LEU A 24 28.89 -33.43 13.58
CA LEU A 24 27.62 -34.10 13.30
C LEU A 24 26.70 -33.24 12.42
N LYS A 25 26.62 -31.93 12.66
CA LYS A 25 25.82 -31.00 11.84
C LYS A 25 26.37 -30.86 10.42
N GLY A 26 27.70 -30.90 10.26
CA GLY A 26 28.37 -30.84 8.97
C GLY A 26 28.19 -32.09 8.09
N ASN A 27 27.71 -33.20 8.65
CA ASN A 27 27.41 -34.40 7.88
C ASN A 27 25.93 -34.44 7.45
N GLU A 28 25.70 -34.32 6.15
CA GLU A 28 24.36 -34.25 5.57
C GLU A 28 23.50 -35.50 5.84
N ASP A 29 24.09 -36.69 5.86
CA ASP A 29 23.37 -37.94 6.13
C ASP A 29 22.94 -38.08 7.59
N ILE A 30 23.77 -37.59 8.52
CA ILE A 30 23.45 -37.58 9.96
C ILE A 30 22.44 -36.48 10.26
N SER A 31 22.63 -35.27 9.74
CA SER A 31 21.67 -34.16 9.89
C SER A 31 20.29 -34.56 9.39
N LYS A 32 20.19 -35.23 8.23
CA LYS A 32 18.92 -35.77 7.71
C LYS A 32 18.29 -36.87 8.56
N MET A 33 19.07 -37.59 9.38
CA MET A 33 18.50 -38.56 10.35
C MET A 33 17.82 -37.87 11.54
N PHE A 34 18.20 -36.64 11.85
CA PHE A 34 17.61 -35.83 12.92
C PHE A 34 16.57 -34.81 12.43
N GLU A 35 16.50 -34.57 11.12
CA GLU A 35 15.38 -33.92 10.45
C GLU A 35 14.12 -34.79 10.56
N LYS A 36 13.52 -34.84 11.75
CA LYS A 36 12.16 -35.33 11.89
C LYS A 36 11.23 -34.32 11.21
N PRO A 37 10.39 -34.73 10.25
CA PRO A 37 9.39 -33.85 9.71
C PRO A 37 8.53 -33.33 10.87
N ILE A 38 8.25 -32.03 10.90
CA ILE A 38 7.30 -31.47 11.86
C ILE A 38 5.92 -32.01 11.48
N THR A 39 5.54 -33.12 12.11
CA THR A 39 4.22 -33.72 11.94
C THR A 39 3.25 -33.08 12.92
N LEU A 40 1.96 -33.12 12.57
CA LEU A 40 0.91 -32.62 13.45
C LEU A 40 0.92 -33.34 14.81
N ASP A 41 1.22 -34.64 14.82
CA ASP A 41 1.29 -35.43 16.06
C ASP A 41 2.50 -35.03 16.91
N ALA A 42 3.66 -34.75 16.31
CA ALA A 42 4.81 -34.25 17.04
C ALA A 42 4.53 -32.87 17.68
N VAL A 43 3.82 -31.98 16.96
CA VAL A 43 3.40 -30.68 17.50
C VAL A 43 2.39 -30.86 18.63
N LYS A 44 1.39 -31.73 18.46
CA LYS A 44 0.40 -32.05 19.51
C LYS A 44 1.08 -32.60 20.76
N ASP A 45 2.00 -33.55 20.60
CA ASP A 45 2.77 -34.10 21.72
C ASP A 45 3.60 -33.02 22.40
N PHE A 46 4.26 -32.13 21.64
CA PHE A 46 5.01 -31.03 22.21
C PHE A 46 4.12 -30.09 23.04
N VAL A 47 2.99 -29.61 22.49
CA VAL A 47 2.11 -28.68 23.21
C VAL A 47 1.31 -29.33 24.34
N THR A 48 1.20 -30.67 24.35
CA THR A 48 0.40 -31.41 25.35
C THR A 48 1.25 -32.06 26.43
N ASN A 49 2.50 -32.41 26.16
CA ASN A 49 3.34 -33.19 27.07
C ASN A 49 4.63 -32.47 27.48
N ASN A 50 5.09 -31.46 26.74
CA ASN A 50 6.25 -30.64 27.11
C ASN A 50 5.82 -29.38 27.87
N GLU A 51 6.54 -29.03 28.94
CA GLU A 51 6.23 -27.89 29.82
C GLU A 51 6.29 -26.54 29.06
N GLU A 52 7.31 -26.32 28.24
CA GLU A 52 7.45 -25.11 27.42
C GLU A 52 6.36 -25.02 26.36
N GLY A 53 6.04 -26.16 25.73
CA GLY A 53 4.96 -26.26 24.75
C GLY A 53 3.59 -25.93 25.35
N LYS A 54 3.29 -26.44 26.55
CA LYS A 54 2.07 -26.12 27.30
C LYS A 54 1.99 -24.65 27.67
N GLN A 55 3.08 -24.08 28.22
CA GLN A 55 3.12 -22.68 28.63
C GLN A 55 2.93 -21.74 27.43
N TYR A 56 3.55 -22.05 26.29
CA TYR A 56 3.35 -21.29 25.06
C TYR A 56 1.90 -21.37 24.58
N LEU A 57 1.33 -22.58 24.49
CA LEU A 57 -0.05 -22.75 24.04
C LEU A 57 -1.05 -22.03 24.96
N GLN A 58 -0.83 -22.13 26.27
CA GLN A 58 -1.66 -21.45 27.27
C GLN A 58 -1.58 -19.93 27.12
N SER A 59 -0.37 -19.35 27.10
CA SER A 59 -0.22 -17.89 26.96
C SER A 59 -0.81 -17.34 25.65
N TYR A 60 -0.64 -18.08 24.55
CA TYR A 60 -1.24 -17.73 23.27
C TYR A 60 -2.78 -17.83 23.32
N GLY A 61 -3.31 -18.89 23.92
CA GLY A 61 -4.75 -19.08 24.13
C GLY A 61 -5.35 -17.96 24.98
N ASP A 62 -4.76 -17.67 26.14
CA ASP A 62 -5.20 -16.64 27.07
C ASP A 62 -5.21 -15.26 26.41
N LYS A 63 -4.19 -14.94 25.61
CA LYS A 63 -4.14 -13.70 24.84
C LYS A 63 -5.29 -13.61 23.84
N ARG A 64 -5.51 -14.66 23.04
CA ARG A 64 -6.58 -14.69 22.02
C ARG A 64 -7.97 -14.64 22.63
N VAL A 65 -8.19 -15.34 23.74
CA VAL A 65 -9.44 -15.27 24.50
C VAL A 65 -9.64 -13.86 25.06
N THR A 66 -8.61 -13.26 25.65
CA THR A 66 -8.67 -11.89 26.18
C THR A 66 -8.99 -10.87 25.08
N ASP A 67 -8.31 -10.94 23.95
CA ASP A 67 -8.54 -10.05 22.80
C ASP A 67 -9.96 -10.25 22.22
N GLY A 68 -10.42 -11.50 22.15
CA GLY A 68 -11.76 -11.86 21.72
C GLY A 68 -12.84 -11.29 22.65
N ILE A 69 -12.66 -11.44 23.96
CA ILE A 69 -13.53 -10.85 24.98
C ILE A 69 -13.53 -9.33 24.88
N LYS A 70 -12.37 -8.69 24.74
CA LYS A 70 -12.27 -7.24 24.59
C LYS A 70 -13.02 -6.76 23.35
N THR A 71 -12.80 -7.40 22.21
CA THR A 71 -13.50 -7.08 20.95
C THR A 71 -15.00 -7.26 21.07
N TRP A 72 -15.45 -8.33 21.74
CA TRP A 72 -16.87 -8.55 21.98
C TRP A 72 -17.45 -7.46 22.89
N LYS A 73 -16.75 -7.09 23.96
CA LYS A 73 -17.17 -6.01 24.86
C LYS A 73 -17.27 -4.68 24.11
N ASP A 74 -16.26 -4.29 23.36
CA ASP A 74 -16.23 -3.02 22.63
C ASP A 74 -17.41 -2.92 21.64
N LYS A 75 -17.80 -4.02 21.02
CA LYS A 75 -18.90 -4.07 20.03
C LYS A 75 -20.30 -4.20 20.65
N ASN A 76 -20.44 -4.94 21.74
CA ASN A 76 -21.75 -5.38 22.23
C ASN A 76 -22.13 -4.77 23.59
N LEU A 77 -21.16 -4.36 24.41
CA LEU A 77 -21.43 -3.96 25.79
C LEU A 77 -22.24 -2.66 25.86
N GLN A 78 -21.98 -1.71 24.96
CA GLN A 78 -22.82 -0.52 24.81
C GLN A 78 -24.25 -0.84 24.37
N ILE A 79 -24.43 -1.81 23.47
CA ILE A 79 -25.76 -2.27 23.03
C ILE A 79 -26.53 -2.83 24.23
N LEU A 80 -25.90 -3.71 25.01
CA LEU A 80 -26.53 -4.34 26.18
C LEU A 80 -26.82 -3.35 27.32
N ILE A 81 -25.90 -2.40 27.58
CA ILE A 81 -26.14 -1.33 28.56
C ILE A 81 -27.35 -0.50 28.12
N ASN A 82 -27.38 -0.10 26.85
CA ASN A 82 -28.47 0.70 26.33
C ASN A 82 -29.79 -0.07 26.42
N ASP A 83 -29.84 -1.35 26.06
CA ASP A 83 -31.03 -2.20 26.20
C ASP A 83 -31.52 -2.28 27.66
N GLU A 84 -30.62 -2.44 28.62
CA GLU A 84 -30.98 -2.56 30.03
C GLU A 84 -31.39 -1.21 30.65
N VAL A 85 -30.70 -0.13 30.31
CA VAL A 85 -31.09 1.24 30.69
C VAL A 85 -32.46 1.59 30.09
N LEU A 86 -32.74 1.18 28.87
CA LEU A 86 -34.04 1.38 28.21
C LEU A 86 -35.17 0.62 28.94
N LYS A 87 -34.92 -0.65 29.32
CA LYS A 87 -35.87 -1.43 30.14
C LYS A 87 -36.11 -0.79 31.51
N ALA A 88 -35.05 -0.29 32.16
CA ALA A 88 -35.12 0.27 33.50
C ALA A 88 -35.75 1.67 33.55
N THR A 89 -35.56 2.50 32.53
CA THR A 89 -35.97 3.92 32.56
C THR A 89 -37.29 4.23 31.85
N GLY A 90 -37.82 3.29 31.05
CA GLY A 90 -39.15 3.41 30.43
C GLY A 90 -39.35 4.60 29.47
N LYS A 91 -38.29 5.35 29.11
CA LYS A 91 -38.35 6.55 28.26
C LYS A 91 -37.45 6.43 27.02
N LYS A 92 -38.15 6.20 25.90
CA LYS A 92 -37.83 6.22 24.46
C LYS A 92 -36.55 6.97 24.01
N LYS A 93 -35.52 6.21 23.62
CA LYS A 93 -35.24 6.03 22.18
C LYS A 93 -35.51 4.57 21.82
N THR A 94 -36.34 4.28 20.83
CA THR A 94 -36.59 2.90 20.42
C THR A 94 -35.32 2.31 19.80
N PRO A 95 -35.10 0.98 19.85
CA PRO A 95 -34.00 0.34 19.11
C PRO A 95 -33.98 0.72 17.62
N GLU A 96 -35.15 0.99 17.06
CA GLU A 96 -35.31 1.52 15.69
C GLU A 96 -34.72 2.92 15.53
N GLN A 97 -34.80 3.81 16.52
CA GLN A 97 -34.20 5.15 16.46
C GLN A 97 -32.68 5.11 16.55
N LEU A 98 -32.11 4.21 17.36
CA LEU A 98 -30.66 4.00 17.41
C LEU A 98 -30.14 3.39 16.10
N LYS A 99 -30.88 2.43 15.55
CA LYS A 99 -30.60 1.87 14.22
C LYS A 99 -30.75 2.94 13.13
N MET A 100 -31.72 3.83 13.24
CA MET A 100 -31.89 4.94 12.31
C MET A 100 -30.71 5.90 12.39
N GLU A 101 -30.23 6.22 13.59
CA GLU A 101 -29.06 7.09 13.81
C GLU A 101 -27.78 6.45 13.24
N GLU A 102 -27.60 5.13 13.40
CA GLU A 102 -26.50 4.39 12.77
C GLU A 102 -26.61 4.37 11.23
N LEU A 103 -27.82 4.15 10.71
CA LEU A 103 -28.09 4.15 9.27
C LEU A 103 -27.90 5.55 8.68
N GLU A 104 -28.33 6.59 9.37
CA GLU A 104 -28.16 8.00 8.99
C GLU A 104 -26.68 8.37 8.99
N LYS A 105 -25.91 7.91 9.99
CA LYS A 105 -24.45 8.07 9.99
C LYS A 105 -23.80 7.38 8.79
N LYS A 106 -24.14 6.12 8.52
CA LYS A 106 -23.61 5.38 7.36
C LYS A 106 -24.02 6.02 6.03
N PHE A 107 -25.24 6.53 5.95
CA PHE A 107 -25.76 7.23 4.78
C PHE A 107 -24.99 8.53 4.52
N ASN A 108 -24.81 9.37 5.55
CA ASN A 108 -24.06 10.61 5.45
C ASN A 108 -22.59 10.37 5.07
N GLU A 109 -21.96 9.33 5.63
CA GLU A 109 -20.59 8.93 5.24
C GLU A 109 -20.53 8.46 3.78
N SER A 110 -21.52 7.70 3.33
CA SER A 110 -21.61 7.25 1.93
C SER A 110 -21.83 8.41 0.98
N GLU A 111 -22.70 9.35 1.34
CA GLU A 111 -23.01 10.51 0.52
C GLU A 111 -21.82 11.46 0.41
N ALA A 112 -21.08 11.67 1.50
CA ALA A 112 -19.84 12.43 1.49
C ALA A 112 -18.81 11.83 0.52
N LYS A 113 -18.60 10.51 0.56
CA LYS A 113 -17.69 9.81 -0.37
C LYS A 113 -18.17 9.90 -1.82
N ARG A 114 -19.49 9.83 -2.05
CA ARG A 114 -20.08 9.96 -3.39
C ARG A 114 -19.81 11.35 -3.96
N ILE A 115 -20.06 12.40 -3.17
CA ILE A 115 -19.80 13.80 -3.55
C ILE A 115 -18.31 14.01 -3.83
N GLU A 116 -17.43 13.48 -2.98
CA GLU A 116 -15.99 13.55 -3.17
C GLU A 116 -15.53 12.92 -4.49
N ALA A 117 -16.03 11.72 -4.80
CA ALA A 117 -15.74 11.02 -6.04
C ALA A 117 -16.28 11.79 -7.27
N GLU A 118 -17.49 12.34 -7.17
CA GLU A 118 -18.12 13.14 -8.24
C GLU A 118 -17.32 14.41 -8.51
N ASN A 119 -16.96 15.16 -7.47
CA ASN A 119 -16.16 16.38 -7.59
C ASN A 119 -14.76 16.08 -8.14
N THR A 120 -14.15 14.98 -7.69
CA THR A 120 -12.86 14.52 -8.22
C THR A 120 -12.94 14.21 -9.71
N GLY A 121 -14.00 13.54 -10.16
CA GLY A 121 -14.24 13.26 -11.58
C GLY A 121 -14.37 14.56 -12.39
N LYS A 122 -15.26 15.45 -11.97
CA LYS A 122 -15.47 16.76 -12.62
C LYS A 122 -14.16 17.56 -12.70
N LEU A 123 -13.39 17.59 -11.62
CA LEU A 123 -12.11 18.30 -11.59
C LEU A 123 -11.10 17.72 -12.58
N LYS A 124 -11.01 16.39 -12.69
CA LYS A 124 -10.14 15.76 -13.70
C LYS A 124 -10.53 16.15 -15.13
N ASP A 125 -11.83 16.22 -15.41
CA ASP A 125 -12.33 16.65 -16.72
C ASP A 125 -11.99 18.12 -17.01
N MET A 126 -12.18 19.01 -16.03
CA MET A 126 -11.85 20.43 -16.15
C MET A 126 -10.34 20.67 -16.35
N LEU A 127 -9.50 19.94 -15.62
CA LEU A 127 -8.03 20.01 -15.78
C LEU A 127 -7.62 19.55 -17.18
N SER A 128 -8.16 18.42 -17.65
CA SER A 128 -7.91 17.91 -18.99
C SER A 128 -8.33 18.92 -20.06
N GLY A 129 -9.52 19.51 -19.92
CA GLY A 129 -10.04 20.54 -20.83
C GLY A 129 -9.19 21.81 -20.85
N ALA A 130 -8.55 22.15 -19.73
CA ALA A 130 -7.60 23.27 -19.64
C ALA A 130 -6.19 22.94 -20.18
N GLY A 131 -5.95 21.72 -20.67
CA GLY A 131 -4.65 21.25 -21.15
C GLY A 131 -3.66 20.93 -20.03
N LEU A 132 -4.14 20.69 -18.81
CA LEU A 132 -3.34 20.31 -17.65
C LEU A 132 -3.45 18.80 -17.42
N ASP A 133 -2.34 18.15 -17.06
CA ASP A 133 -2.33 16.73 -16.70
C ASP A 133 -3.07 16.51 -15.37
N PRO A 134 -4.23 15.83 -15.35
CA PRO A 134 -5.00 15.66 -14.13
C PRO A 134 -4.28 14.83 -13.07
N ILE A 135 -3.43 13.87 -13.47
CA ILE A 135 -2.71 13.01 -12.53
C ILE A 135 -1.72 13.84 -11.71
N LYS A 136 -1.06 14.81 -12.38
CA LYS A 136 -0.03 15.64 -11.76
C LYS A 136 -0.57 16.88 -11.08
N THR A 137 -1.75 17.35 -11.48
CA THR A 137 -2.23 18.67 -11.03
C THR A 137 -3.41 18.62 -10.06
N LEU A 138 -4.12 17.50 -9.96
CA LEU A 138 -5.32 17.36 -9.11
C LEU A 138 -5.09 17.79 -7.66
N GLU A 139 -3.93 17.47 -7.08
CA GLU A 139 -3.59 17.76 -5.68
C GLU A 139 -3.46 19.26 -5.37
N PHE A 140 -3.26 20.12 -6.37
CA PHE A 140 -3.13 21.56 -6.17
C PHE A 140 -4.48 22.29 -6.06
N PHE A 141 -5.59 21.58 -6.28
CA PHE A 141 -6.93 22.16 -6.34
C PHE A 141 -7.84 21.64 -5.24
N ASN A 142 -8.65 22.53 -4.67
CA ASN A 142 -9.55 22.19 -3.57
C ASN A 142 -10.87 21.61 -4.09
N ILE A 143 -11.02 20.29 -4.01
CA ILE A 143 -12.22 19.55 -4.44
C ILE A 143 -13.50 19.91 -3.68
N ASN A 144 -13.40 20.57 -2.53
CA ASN A 144 -14.53 21.00 -1.71
C ASN A 144 -15.03 22.41 -2.07
N ASN A 145 -14.33 23.13 -2.97
CA ASN A 145 -14.70 24.47 -3.41
C ASN A 145 -14.86 24.51 -4.93
N MET A 146 -15.83 23.74 -5.42
CA MET A 146 -16.14 23.65 -6.85
C MET A 146 -16.61 24.99 -7.45
N ASP A 147 -17.19 25.89 -6.64
CA ASP A 147 -17.68 27.19 -7.12
C ASP A 147 -16.56 28.13 -7.62
N ASN A 148 -15.32 27.93 -7.14
CA ASN A 148 -14.16 28.76 -7.53
C ASN A 148 -13.11 27.98 -8.31
N ILE A 149 -13.40 26.73 -8.68
CA ILE A 149 -12.43 25.82 -9.25
C ILE A 149 -12.00 26.27 -10.65
N ASP A 150 -12.93 26.74 -11.48
CA ASP A 150 -12.66 27.23 -12.83
C ASP A 150 -11.70 28.42 -12.81
N LYS A 151 -11.91 29.36 -11.87
CA LYS A 151 -11.01 30.49 -11.67
C LYS A 151 -9.63 30.05 -11.21
N SER A 152 -9.59 29.06 -10.32
CA SER A 152 -8.32 28.51 -9.82
C SER A 152 -7.52 27.86 -10.94
N ILE A 153 -8.16 27.02 -11.76
CA ILE A 153 -7.56 26.38 -12.94
C ILE A 153 -7.10 27.45 -13.94
N GLY A 154 -7.94 28.46 -14.21
CA GLY A 154 -7.60 29.55 -15.11
C GLY A 154 -6.37 30.33 -14.66
N ASN A 155 -6.30 30.70 -13.38
CA ASN A 155 -5.14 31.40 -12.81
C ASN A 155 -3.88 30.53 -12.86
N PHE A 156 -3.99 29.25 -12.50
CA PHE A 156 -2.88 28.31 -12.56
C PHE A 156 -2.33 28.17 -13.99
N LYS A 157 -3.23 28.04 -14.97
CA LYS A 157 -2.86 27.99 -16.39
C LYS A 157 -2.20 29.28 -16.86
N ALA A 158 -2.75 30.45 -16.48
CA ALA A 158 -2.19 31.74 -16.88
C ALA A 158 -0.74 31.91 -16.41
N ILE A 159 -0.44 31.52 -15.16
CA ILE A 159 0.92 31.57 -14.60
C ILE A 159 1.87 30.70 -15.42
N ILE A 160 1.46 29.47 -15.78
CA ILE A 160 2.27 28.57 -16.60
C ILE A 160 2.49 29.15 -17.99
N ASP A 161 1.42 29.61 -18.66
CA ASP A 161 1.51 30.17 -20.00
C ASP A 161 2.41 31.42 -20.05
N GLU A 162 2.33 32.29 -19.04
CA GLU A 162 3.18 33.46 -18.92
C GLU A 162 4.65 33.08 -18.75
N ARG A 163 4.94 32.08 -17.90
CA ARG A 163 6.30 31.60 -17.71
C ARG A 163 6.88 30.98 -18.97
N VAL A 164 6.12 30.11 -19.65
CA VAL A 164 6.54 29.49 -20.90
C VAL A 164 6.80 30.55 -21.97
N LYS A 165 5.93 31.57 -22.09
CA LYS A 165 6.14 32.68 -23.03
C LYS A 165 7.40 33.47 -22.72
N ALA A 166 7.68 33.74 -21.44
CA ALA A 166 8.89 34.44 -21.02
C ALA A 166 10.14 33.63 -21.37
N ASP A 167 10.15 32.34 -21.05
CA ASP A 167 11.28 31.44 -21.34
C ASP A 167 11.52 31.32 -22.86
N VAL A 168 10.45 31.17 -23.66
CA VAL A 168 10.57 31.13 -25.14
C VAL A 168 11.12 32.46 -25.69
N LYS A 169 10.66 33.61 -25.18
CA LYS A 169 11.18 34.91 -25.58
C LYS A 169 12.66 35.06 -25.25
N GLU A 170 13.08 34.60 -24.07
CA GLU A 170 14.49 34.57 -23.66
C GLU A 170 15.32 33.71 -24.61
N GLN A 171 14.86 32.49 -24.92
CA GLN A 171 15.55 31.58 -25.85
C GLN A 171 15.69 32.17 -27.26
N LEU A 172 14.65 32.81 -27.79
CA LEU A 172 14.68 33.50 -29.08
C LEU A 172 15.63 34.70 -29.06
N SER A 173 15.66 35.46 -27.96
CA SER A 173 16.52 36.64 -27.81
C SER A 173 17.99 36.26 -27.60
N ALA A 174 18.26 35.09 -27.03
CA ALA A 174 19.60 34.54 -26.83
C ALA A 174 20.28 34.07 -28.13
N GLY A 175 19.60 34.13 -29.28
CA GLY A 175 20.22 33.93 -30.59
C GLY A 175 20.53 32.48 -30.97
N ASN A 176 20.02 31.50 -30.22
CA ASN A 176 20.25 30.07 -30.49
C ASN A 176 19.33 29.48 -31.57
N TYR A 177 18.46 30.29 -32.19
CA TYR A 177 17.64 29.92 -33.33
C TYR A 177 18.08 30.73 -34.56
N PRO A 178 18.72 30.12 -35.57
CA PRO A 178 18.91 30.77 -36.85
C PRO A 178 17.55 30.75 -37.58
N PRO A 179 16.87 31.89 -37.75
CA PRO A 179 15.67 31.91 -38.59
C PRO A 179 16.07 31.48 -40.01
N PRO A 180 15.26 30.67 -40.71
CA PRO A 180 15.44 30.49 -42.15
C PRO A 180 15.30 31.87 -42.78
N GLY A 181 16.43 32.43 -43.22
CA GLY A 181 16.51 33.83 -43.60
C GLY A 181 15.52 34.19 -44.71
N GLU A 182 15.20 35.48 -44.77
CA GLU A 182 14.41 36.15 -45.82
C GLU A 182 15.04 36.06 -47.24
N ASN A 183 16.04 35.20 -47.42
CA ASN A 183 16.51 34.67 -48.70
C ASN A 183 16.03 33.22 -48.87
N GLY A 184 14.71 33.02 -48.88
CA GLY A 184 14.06 31.84 -49.48
C GLY A 184 14.24 31.75 -51.00
N SER A 185 15.26 32.42 -51.54
CA SER A 185 15.70 32.50 -52.93
C SER A 185 17.19 32.13 -53.04
N GLY A 186 17.67 31.20 -52.20
CA GLY A 186 18.82 30.39 -52.59
C GLY A 186 18.38 29.49 -53.73
N GLU A 187 18.86 29.77 -54.95
CA GLU A 187 18.64 28.93 -56.13
C GLU A 187 18.84 27.46 -55.74
N LEU A 188 17.79 26.63 -55.90
CA LEU A 188 17.91 25.19 -55.70
C LEU A 188 19.02 24.69 -56.62
N THR A 189 20.13 24.22 -56.04
CA THR A 189 21.21 23.70 -56.86
C THR A 189 20.82 22.32 -57.36
N ALA A 190 21.39 21.89 -58.49
CA ALA A 190 21.14 20.55 -59.02
C ALA A 190 21.44 19.44 -57.99
N ASN A 191 22.32 19.70 -57.02
CA ASN A 191 22.62 18.78 -55.92
C ASN A 191 21.49 18.68 -54.87
N ASP A 192 20.73 19.76 -54.64
CA ASP A 192 19.62 19.77 -53.70
C ASP A 192 18.44 18.97 -54.26
N ILE A 193 18.23 19.04 -55.58
CA ILE A 193 17.21 18.26 -56.29
C ILE A 193 17.60 16.77 -56.32
N ALA A 194 18.87 16.44 -56.55
CA ALA A 194 19.35 15.06 -56.59
C ALA A 194 19.22 14.34 -55.22
N LYS A 195 19.33 15.05 -54.11
CA LYS A 195 19.13 14.50 -52.76
C LYS A 195 17.67 14.26 -52.39
N MET A 196 16.71 14.91 -53.07
CA MET A 196 15.28 14.67 -52.86
C MET A 196 14.73 13.53 -53.72
N MET A 197 15.45 13.10 -54.76
CA MET A 197 15.03 12.02 -55.68
C MET A 197 15.67 10.65 -55.36
N MET A 198 16.46 10.55 -54.29
CA MET A 198 16.94 9.29 -53.71
C MET A 198 16.22 9.01 -52.39
#